data_AF-A0A920NU59-F1
#
_entry.id   AF-A0A920NU59-F1
#
_cell.length_a   1.000
_cell.length_b   1.000
_cell.length_c   1.000
_cell.angle_alpha   90.00
_cell.angle_beta   90.00
_cell.angle_gamma   90.00
#
_symmetry.space_group_name_H-M   'P 1'
#
loop_
_entity.id
_entity.type
_entity.pdbx_description
1 polymer ?
#
loop_
_entity_poly.entity_id
_entity_poly.type
_entity_poly.pdbx_seq_one_letter_code
_entity_poly.pdbx_strand_id
1 'polypeptide(L)'
;MIRGEQYLLNEDVSNLDLTEIKGTFNTKSINIVKRLDKWILRLEGETQVYYRALNGEELMELNELEAIEIVRQKTSLIPLKAVKINSQSRGSEFRGRKLPLYKVSTESEDNINVYVGAMSGEIAAIRSDSWRTWDFMWGAHIIDYRDRDNIDNFLLKVLSILALISALSGIALFFKTFKRI
;
A
#
# COMPACT_ATOMS: atom_id res chain seq x y z
N MET A 1 5.62 5.63 14.20
CA MET A 1 5.64 5.82 12.74
C MET A 1 4.22 5.68 12.20
N ILE A 2 3.75 6.59 11.33
CA ILE A 2 2.35 6.61 10.87
C ILE A 2 2.06 5.56 9.78
N ARG A 3 3.11 4.99 9.16
CA ARG A 3 2.99 4.03 8.04
C ARG A 3 2.66 2.58 8.44
N GLY A 4 2.58 2.30 9.74
CA GLY A 4 2.16 0.98 10.26
C GLY A 4 3.21 -0.13 10.18
N GLU A 5 4.37 0.08 9.55
CA GLU A 5 5.47 -0.91 9.48
C GLU A 5 5.94 -1.40 10.86
N GLN A 6 5.79 -0.58 11.90
CA GLN A 6 6.10 -0.92 13.28
C GLN A 6 5.28 -2.09 13.85
N TYR A 7 4.16 -2.44 13.22
CA TYR A 7 3.30 -3.55 13.65
C TYR A 7 3.68 -4.88 12.98
N LEU A 8 4.57 -4.87 11.99
CA LEU A 8 5.04 -6.08 11.33
C LEU A 8 6.00 -6.83 12.25
N LEU A 9 5.75 -8.12 12.41
CA LEU A 9 6.67 -9.03 13.09
C LEU A 9 7.74 -9.50 12.09
N ASN A 10 8.96 -9.70 12.58
CA ASN A 10 10.01 -10.30 11.75
C ASN A 10 9.64 -11.74 11.42
N GLU A 11 9.76 -12.12 10.15
CA GLU A 11 9.52 -13.50 9.74
C GLU A 11 10.68 -14.40 10.21
N ASP A 12 10.34 -15.46 10.95
CA ASP A 12 11.31 -16.47 11.38
C ASP A 12 11.86 -17.23 10.17
N VAL A 13 13.19 -17.46 10.18
CA VAL A 13 13.89 -18.20 9.14
C VAL A 13 13.29 -19.61 9.06
N SER A 14 12.57 -19.87 7.97
CA SER A 14 11.88 -21.14 7.75
C SER A 14 12.64 -21.94 6.71
N ASN A 15 12.87 -23.23 7.00
CA ASN A 15 13.49 -24.13 6.04
C ASN A 15 12.60 -24.27 4.81
N LEU A 16 13.18 -24.07 3.63
CA LEU A 16 12.55 -24.23 2.34
C LEU A 16 13.10 -25.50 1.70
N ASP A 17 12.26 -26.52 1.59
CA ASP A 17 12.59 -27.71 0.84
C ASP A 17 12.24 -27.49 -0.65
N LEU A 18 13.24 -27.60 -1.52
CA LEU A 18 13.14 -27.35 -2.96
C LEU A 18 13.06 -28.65 -3.77
N THR A 19 13.05 -29.81 -3.12
CA THR A 19 13.14 -31.12 -3.79
C THR A 19 11.89 -31.49 -4.60
N GLU A 20 10.73 -30.91 -4.30
CA GLU A 20 9.46 -31.24 -4.95
C GLU A 20 9.00 -30.26 -6.04
N ILE A 21 9.84 -29.29 -6.44
CA ILE A 21 9.46 -28.32 -7.48
C ILE A 21 9.34 -29.03 -8.83
N LYS A 22 8.09 -29.21 -9.29
CA LYS A 22 7.78 -29.80 -10.59
C LYS A 22 6.93 -28.82 -11.40
N GLY A 23 7.44 -28.40 -12.56
CA GLY A 23 6.68 -27.57 -13.48
C GLY A 23 7.54 -26.91 -14.57
N THR A 24 6.89 -26.52 -15.67
CA THR A 24 7.47 -25.65 -16.69
C THR A 24 6.82 -24.29 -16.57
N PHE A 25 7.62 -23.25 -16.32
CA PHE A 25 7.13 -21.89 -16.12
C PHE A 25 7.65 -20.98 -17.24
N ASN A 26 6.75 -20.42 -18.04
CA ASN A 26 7.10 -19.43 -19.07
C ASN A 26 6.93 -18.01 -18.51
N THR A 27 7.89 -17.55 -17.69
CA THR A 27 7.78 -16.30 -16.91
C THR A 27 9.08 -15.51 -16.91
N LYS A 28 8.97 -14.18 -16.77
CA LYS A 28 10.12 -13.27 -16.69
C LYS A 28 10.86 -13.38 -15.35
N SER A 29 10.12 -13.55 -14.26
CA SER A 29 10.70 -13.73 -12.92
C SER A 29 9.88 -14.73 -12.11
N ILE A 30 10.58 -15.47 -11.24
CA ILE A 30 10.00 -16.42 -10.29
C ILE A 30 10.44 -15.99 -8.90
N ASN A 31 9.49 -15.69 -8.03
CA ASN A 31 9.73 -15.38 -6.62
C ASN A 31 9.03 -16.42 -5.76
N ILE A 32 9.70 -16.89 -4.71
CA ILE A 32 9.11 -17.82 -3.74
C ILE A 32 8.62 -17.00 -2.55
N VAL A 33 7.34 -17.15 -2.21
CA VAL A 33 6.70 -16.42 -1.11
C VAL A 33 6.15 -17.43 -0.10
N LYS A 34 6.32 -17.17 1.19
CA LYS A 34 5.71 -17.98 2.26
C LYS A 34 4.29 -17.48 2.54
N ARG A 35 3.31 -18.36 2.34
CA ARG A 35 1.89 -18.14 2.63
C ARG A 35 1.45 -19.08 3.75
N LEU A 36 1.30 -18.56 4.97
CA LEU A 36 1.07 -19.37 6.18
C LEU A 36 2.18 -20.45 6.31
N ASP A 37 1.80 -21.72 6.31
CA ASP A 37 2.73 -22.87 6.37
C ASP A 37 3.11 -23.43 4.99
N LYS A 38 2.68 -22.78 3.90
CA LYS A 38 2.91 -23.25 2.53
C LYS A 38 3.76 -22.28 1.74
N TRP A 39 4.72 -22.81 1.01
CA TRP A 39 5.49 -22.03 0.04
C TRP A 39 4.74 -21.97 -1.29
N ILE A 40 4.71 -20.79 -1.89
CA ILE A 40 4.05 -20.54 -3.18
C ILE A 40 5.00 -19.86 -4.15
N LEU A 41 4.76 -20.10 -5.44
CA LEU A 41 5.49 -19.47 -6.53
C LEU A 41 4.71 -18.27 -7.04
N ARG A 42 5.30 -17.09 -6.91
CA ARG A 42 4.86 -15.86 -7.55
C ARG A 42 5.58 -15.72 -8.88
N LEU A 43 4.82 -15.91 -9.95
CA LEU A 43 5.28 -15.94 -11.32
C LEU A 43 4.91 -14.62 -12.01
N GLU A 44 5.90 -13.82 -12.38
CA GLU A 44 5.65 -12.58 -13.14
C GLU A 44 5.71 -12.88 -14.64
N GLY A 45 4.55 -12.87 -15.29
CA GLY A 45 4.44 -12.92 -16.75
C GLY A 45 4.66 -11.55 -17.40
N GLU A 46 4.42 -11.44 -18.70
CA GLU A 46 4.60 -10.18 -19.43
C GLU A 46 3.60 -9.09 -19.03
N THR A 47 2.37 -9.49 -18.69
CA THR A 47 1.24 -8.59 -18.44
C THR A 47 0.53 -8.84 -17.11
N GLN A 48 0.70 -10.02 -16.50
CA GLN A 48 0.01 -10.38 -15.25
C GLN A 48 0.90 -11.25 -14.36
N VAL A 49 0.61 -11.20 -13.05
CA VAL A 49 1.28 -12.03 -12.04
C VAL A 49 0.35 -13.15 -11.64
N TYR A 50 0.84 -14.38 -11.73
CA TYR A 50 0.11 -15.59 -11.37
C TYR A 50 0.76 -16.25 -10.15
N TYR A 51 -0.05 -16.94 -9.36
CA TYR A 51 0.41 -17.67 -8.18
C TYR A 51 0.15 -19.16 -8.38
N ARG A 52 1.16 -19.98 -8.16
CA ARG A 52 1.05 -21.45 -8.18
C ARG A 52 1.60 -22.04 -6.91
N ALA A 53 1.10 -23.21 -6.53
CA ALA A 53 1.74 -24.01 -5.50
C ALA A 53 3.06 -24.61 -6.04
N LEU A 54 3.97 -25.03 -5.15
CA LEU A 54 5.26 -25.64 -5.54
C LEU A 54 5.08 -26.92 -6.38
N ASN A 55 3.97 -27.62 -6.20
CA ASN A 55 3.57 -28.81 -6.94
C ASN A 55 3.00 -28.51 -8.35
N GLY A 56 2.89 -27.23 -8.73
CA GLY A 56 2.38 -26.79 -10.03
C GLY A 56 0.87 -26.57 -10.12
N GLU A 57 0.11 -26.86 -9.05
CA GLU A 57 -1.35 -26.68 -9.01
C GLU A 57 -1.75 -25.20 -8.98
N GLU A 58 -2.96 -24.91 -9.48
CA GLU A 58 -3.56 -23.59 -9.36
C GLU A 58 -3.87 -23.26 -7.91
N LEU A 59 -3.42 -22.09 -7.46
CA LEU A 59 -3.58 -21.65 -6.09
C LEU A 59 -4.97 -21.04 -5.91
N MET A 60 -5.79 -21.61 -5.03
CA MET A 60 -7.03 -20.97 -4.61
C MET A 60 -6.75 -19.72 -3.76
N GLU A 61 -7.66 -18.75 -3.86
CA GLU A 61 -7.65 -17.54 -3.04
C GLU A 61 -7.79 -17.90 -1.57
N LEU A 62 -7.19 -17.08 -0.71
CA LEU A 62 -7.33 -17.22 0.73
C LEU A 62 -8.80 -17.03 1.15
N ASN A 63 -9.20 -17.73 2.20
CA ASN A 63 -10.43 -17.48 2.94
C ASN A 63 -10.27 -16.28 3.90
N GLU A 64 -11.38 -15.67 4.31
CA GLU A 64 -11.45 -14.68 5.40
C GLU A 64 -10.77 -15.17 6.69
N LEU A 65 -10.98 -16.43 7.07
CA LEU A 65 -10.32 -17.03 8.25
C LEU A 65 -8.80 -17.12 8.09
N GLU A 66 -8.33 -17.49 6.90
CA GLU A 66 -6.90 -17.56 6.60
C GLU A 66 -6.27 -16.16 6.57
N ALA A 67 -7.00 -15.16 6.06
CA ALA A 67 -6.56 -13.77 6.10
C ALA A 67 -6.42 -13.23 7.53
N ILE A 68 -7.36 -13.59 8.42
CA ILE A 68 -7.28 -13.27 9.86
C ILE A 68 -6.04 -13.92 10.48
N GLU A 69 -5.78 -15.19 10.17
CA GLU A 69 -4.63 -15.91 10.72
C GLU A 69 -3.30 -15.33 10.24
N ILE A 70 -3.20 -14.94 8.96
CA ILE A 70 -2.03 -14.24 8.44
C ILE A 70 -1.75 -12.97 9.25
N VAL A 71 -2.77 -12.16 9.53
CA VAL A 71 -2.60 -10.93 10.31
C VAL A 71 -2.18 -11.25 11.74
N ARG A 72 -2.73 -12.30 12.35
CA ARG A 72 -2.34 -12.75 13.70
C ARG A 72 -0.87 -13.19 13.76
N GLN A 73 -0.37 -13.87 12.73
CA GLN A 73 1.01 -14.37 12.69
C GLN A 73 2.03 -13.29 12.30
N LYS A 74 1.66 -12.41 11.36
CA LYS A 74 2.58 -11.41 10.80
C LYS A 74 2.51 -10.04 11.47
N THR A 75 1.52 -9.79 12.33
CA THR A 75 1.40 -8.52 13.04
C THR A 75 1.19 -8.71 14.54
N SER A 76 1.58 -7.71 15.33
CA SER A 76 1.28 -7.65 16.77
C SER A 76 -0.16 -7.24 17.10
N LEU A 77 -1.03 -7.11 16.09
CA LEU A 77 -2.39 -6.61 16.23
C LEU A 77 -3.40 -7.77 16.41
N ILE A 78 -4.53 -7.48 17.05
CA ILE A 78 -5.62 -8.44 17.26
C ILE A 78 -6.63 -8.30 16.10
N PRO A 79 -6.72 -9.25 15.16
CA PRO A 79 -7.67 -9.17 14.06
C PRO A 79 -9.09 -9.52 14.52
N LEU A 80 -10.08 -8.73 14.09
CA LEU A 80 -11.50 -8.90 14.42
C LEU A 80 -12.31 -9.48 13.25
N LYS A 81 -12.18 -8.88 12.08
CA LYS A 81 -13.01 -9.24 10.91
C LYS A 81 -12.23 -9.04 9.62
N ALA A 82 -12.32 -9.99 8.70
CA ALA A 82 -11.85 -9.86 7.33
C ALA A 82 -13.02 -9.58 6.37
N VAL A 83 -12.78 -8.76 5.35
CA VAL A 83 -13.73 -8.49 4.26
C VAL A 83 -12.98 -8.50 2.94
N LYS A 84 -13.49 -9.25 1.96
CA LYS A 84 -12.90 -9.31 0.62
C LYS A 84 -13.17 -8.03 -0.18
N ILE A 85 -12.16 -7.56 -0.89
CA ILE A 85 -12.20 -6.42 -1.79
C ILE A 85 -11.82 -6.88 -3.20
N ASN A 86 -12.79 -6.83 -4.10
CA ASN A 86 -12.63 -7.27 -5.49
C ASN A 86 -12.42 -6.12 -6.48
N SER A 87 -12.74 -4.88 -6.10
CA SER A 87 -12.68 -3.71 -6.99
C SER A 87 -12.04 -2.52 -6.31
N GLN A 88 -11.26 -1.75 -7.07
CA GLN A 88 -10.69 -0.50 -6.61
C GLN A 88 -11.74 0.61 -6.69
N SER A 89 -11.88 1.39 -5.62
CA SER A 89 -12.64 2.64 -5.61
C SER A 89 -11.69 3.85 -5.57
N ARG A 90 -12.14 4.98 -6.12
CA ARG A 90 -11.39 6.25 -6.01
C ARG A 90 -11.25 6.64 -4.53
N GLY A 91 -10.06 7.10 -4.15
CA GLY A 91 -9.76 7.44 -2.75
C GLY A 91 -9.49 6.25 -1.83
N SER A 92 -9.50 5.01 -2.34
CA SER A 92 -9.22 3.80 -1.54
C SER A 92 -7.85 3.85 -0.84
N GLU A 93 -7.75 3.25 0.34
CA GLU A 93 -6.49 3.22 1.11
C GLU A 93 -5.45 2.25 0.53
N PHE A 94 -5.88 1.42 -0.42
CA PHE A 94 -5.07 0.41 -1.11
C PHE A 94 -4.80 0.81 -2.58
N ARG A 95 -4.76 2.14 -2.87
CA ARG A 95 -4.38 2.70 -4.17
C ARG A 95 -3.10 2.04 -4.72
N GLY A 96 -3.14 1.65 -6.00
CA GLY A 96 -2.00 1.07 -6.73
C GLY A 96 -1.63 -0.37 -6.37
N ARG A 97 -2.44 -1.05 -5.54
CA ARG A 97 -2.20 -2.44 -5.14
C ARG A 97 -2.93 -3.43 -6.05
N LYS A 98 -2.35 -4.62 -6.20
CA LYS A 98 -2.91 -5.71 -6.99
C LYS A 98 -4.10 -6.32 -6.24
N LEU A 99 -5.26 -6.36 -6.90
CA LEU A 99 -6.47 -7.02 -6.41
C LEU A 99 -6.47 -8.51 -6.82
N PRO A 100 -7.22 -9.39 -6.12
CA PRO A 100 -8.06 -9.12 -4.95
C PRO A 100 -7.28 -8.96 -3.63
N LEU A 101 -7.86 -8.22 -2.68
CA LEU A 101 -7.30 -7.96 -1.36
C LEU A 101 -8.31 -8.29 -0.26
N TYR A 102 -7.85 -8.69 0.91
CA TYR A 102 -8.64 -8.76 2.13
C TYR A 102 -8.34 -7.55 3.01
N LYS A 103 -9.38 -6.88 3.48
CA LYS A 103 -9.30 -5.88 4.55
C LYS A 103 -9.60 -6.55 5.87
N VAL A 104 -8.60 -6.60 6.75
CA VAL A 104 -8.71 -7.12 8.11
C VAL A 104 -8.76 -5.94 9.08
N SER A 105 -9.87 -5.74 9.76
CA SER A 105 -10.00 -4.75 10.82
C SER A 105 -9.49 -5.32 12.13
N THR A 106 -8.73 -4.53 12.89
CA THR A 106 -8.11 -4.95 14.15
C THR A 106 -8.70 -4.20 15.34
N GLU A 107 -8.64 -4.81 16.52
CA GLU A 107 -8.94 -4.17 17.79
C GLU A 107 -7.77 -3.27 18.20
N SER A 108 -7.92 -1.97 17.99
CA SER A 108 -6.88 -0.98 18.29
C SER A 108 -7.53 0.39 18.46
N GLU A 109 -6.97 1.22 19.34
CA GLU A 109 -7.47 2.58 19.61
C GLU A 109 -7.48 3.48 18.36
N ASP A 110 -6.55 3.27 17.42
CA ASP A 110 -6.39 4.04 16.18
C ASP A 110 -7.08 3.38 14.95
N ASN A 111 -8.05 2.48 15.18
CA ASN A 111 -8.83 1.75 14.17
C ASN A 111 -8.01 1.23 12.98
N ILE A 112 -6.96 0.48 13.28
CA ILE A 112 -6.02 -0.03 12.29
C ILE A 112 -6.71 -1.08 11.39
N ASN A 113 -6.48 -0.95 10.09
CA ASN A 113 -6.92 -1.87 9.06
C ASN A 113 -5.69 -2.40 8.34
N VAL A 114 -5.57 -3.73 8.29
CA VAL A 114 -4.50 -4.43 7.61
C VAL A 114 -5.03 -4.96 6.29
N TYR A 115 -4.35 -4.64 5.20
CA TYR A 115 -4.68 -5.11 3.86
C TYR A 115 -3.76 -6.27 3.50
N VAL A 116 -4.34 -7.42 3.17
CA VAL A 116 -3.63 -8.66 2.84
C VAL A 116 -3.93 -9.06 1.39
N GLY A 117 -2.91 -9.48 0.65
CA GLY A 117 -3.07 -10.03 -0.70
C GLY A 117 -3.90 -11.31 -0.68
N ALA A 118 -5.00 -11.39 -1.43
CA ALA A 118 -5.87 -12.58 -1.43
C ALA A 118 -5.19 -13.83 -2.01
N MET A 119 -4.20 -13.66 -2.89
CA MET A 119 -3.42 -14.77 -3.45
C MET A 119 -2.15 -15.04 -2.65
N SER A 120 -1.33 -14.00 -2.44
CA SER A 120 0.00 -14.16 -1.83
C SER A 120 -0.03 -14.30 -0.32
N GLY A 121 -1.04 -13.76 0.36
CA GLY A 121 -1.05 -13.66 1.82
C GLY A 121 -0.03 -12.68 2.39
N GLU A 122 0.51 -11.80 1.56
CA GLU A 122 1.43 -10.75 2.01
C GLU A 122 0.65 -9.54 2.53
N ILE A 123 1.19 -8.86 3.53
CA ILE A 123 0.64 -7.61 4.02
C ILE A 123 0.96 -6.51 3.00
N ALA A 124 -0.06 -6.05 2.29
CA ALA A 124 0.06 -5.01 1.28
C ALA A 124 0.17 -3.61 1.89
N ALA A 125 -0.57 -3.35 2.96
CA ALA A 125 -0.55 -2.06 3.68
C ALA A 125 -1.18 -2.19 5.07
N ILE A 126 -0.73 -1.34 5.99
CA ILE A 126 -1.35 -1.14 7.31
C ILE A 126 -1.79 0.32 7.38
N ARG A 127 -3.07 0.55 7.66
CA ARG A 127 -3.71 1.87 7.57
C ARG A 127 -4.48 2.16 8.84
N SER A 128 -4.19 3.29 9.47
CA SER A 128 -4.82 3.72 10.71
C SER A 128 -5.54 5.06 10.55
N ASP A 129 -6.35 5.45 11.53
CA ASP A 129 -7.02 6.76 11.51
C ASP A 129 -6.03 7.93 11.56
N SER A 130 -4.96 7.79 12.33
CA SER A 130 -3.84 8.74 12.31
C SER A 130 -3.21 8.86 10.91
N TRP A 131 -3.10 7.74 10.18
CA TRP A 131 -2.66 7.78 8.78
C TRP A 131 -3.66 8.49 7.87
N ARG A 132 -4.97 8.29 8.05
CA ARG A 132 -6.01 8.99 7.27
C ARG A 132 -5.94 10.50 7.47
N THR A 133 -5.75 10.94 8.70
CA THR A 133 -5.58 12.37 9.04
C THR A 133 -4.33 12.93 8.38
N TRP A 134 -3.22 12.19 8.44
CA TRP A 134 -1.98 12.58 7.77
C TRP A 134 -2.15 12.64 6.24
N ASP A 135 -2.80 11.64 5.61
CA ASP A 135 -3.07 11.60 4.16
C ASP A 135 -3.98 12.75 3.71
N PHE A 136 -4.91 13.17 4.56
CA PHE A 136 -5.73 14.36 4.32
C PHE A 136 -4.89 15.64 4.34
N MET A 137 -4.08 15.85 5.39
CA MET A 137 -3.20 17.02 5.48
C MET A 137 -2.15 17.05 4.37
N TRP A 138 -1.65 15.88 3.98
CA TRP A 138 -0.76 15.72 2.84
C TRP A 138 -1.43 16.16 1.54
N GLY A 139 -2.63 15.66 1.25
CA GLY A 139 -3.41 16.07 0.08
C GLY A 139 -3.68 17.57 0.03
N ALA A 140 -4.00 18.17 1.19
CA ALA A 140 -4.16 19.62 1.31
C ALA A 140 -2.85 20.38 1.04
N HIS A 141 -1.71 19.85 1.49
CA HIS A 141 -0.39 20.46 1.28
C HIS A 141 0.06 20.45 -0.18
N ILE A 142 -0.12 19.33 -0.89
CA ILE A 142 0.23 19.22 -2.33
C ILE A 142 -0.89 19.70 -3.26
N ILE A 143 -2.03 20.07 -2.69
CA ILE A 143 -3.21 20.60 -3.38
C ILE A 143 -3.74 19.62 -4.45
N ASP A 144 -3.58 18.33 -4.18
CA ASP A 144 -4.17 17.24 -4.96
C ASP A 144 -5.21 16.52 -4.10
N TYR A 145 -6.48 16.74 -4.43
CA TYR A 145 -7.61 16.18 -3.68
C TYR A 145 -8.10 14.84 -4.26
N ARG A 146 -7.57 14.42 -5.42
CA ARG A 146 -8.06 13.22 -6.11
C ARG A 146 -7.32 11.98 -5.66
N ASP A 147 -6.05 11.91 -6.03
CA ASP A 147 -5.22 10.72 -5.83
C ASP A 147 -4.22 10.92 -4.68
N ARG A 148 -3.99 12.19 -4.29
CA ARG A 148 -3.12 12.65 -3.19
C ARG A 148 -1.68 12.20 -3.36
N ASP A 149 -1.26 12.04 -4.61
CA ASP A 149 0.08 11.58 -4.99
C ASP A 149 0.71 12.48 -6.06
N ASN A 150 -0.08 13.26 -6.80
CA ASN A 150 0.42 14.02 -7.93
C ASN A 150 0.78 15.45 -7.55
N ILE A 151 2.09 15.70 -7.42
CA ILE A 151 2.65 17.03 -7.22
C ILE A 151 2.61 17.85 -8.52
N ASP A 152 2.54 17.22 -9.69
CA ASP A 152 2.44 17.92 -10.98
C ASP A 152 0.97 18.21 -11.35
N ASN A 153 0.27 18.95 -10.50
CA ASN A 153 -1.12 19.33 -10.75
C ASN A 153 -1.26 20.78 -11.27
N PHE A 154 -2.28 21.01 -12.10
CA PHE A 154 -2.52 22.31 -12.74
C PHE A 154 -2.74 23.43 -11.72
N LEU A 155 -3.44 23.14 -10.62
CA LEU A 155 -3.76 24.11 -9.59
C LEU A 155 -2.48 24.59 -8.88
N LEU A 156 -1.58 23.68 -8.54
CA LEU A 156 -0.27 23.99 -7.97
C LEU A 156 0.58 24.85 -8.91
N LYS A 157 0.56 24.58 -10.22
CA LYS A 157 1.24 25.42 -11.22
C LYS A 157 0.72 26.86 -11.19
N VAL A 158 -0.61 27.05 -11.20
CA VAL A 158 -1.23 28.38 -11.14
C VAL A 158 -0.86 29.11 -9.86
N LEU A 159 -0.96 28.44 -8.70
CA LEU A 159 -0.59 29.04 -7.42
C LEU A 159 0.91 29.37 -7.34
N SER A 160 1.77 28.56 -7.95
CA SER A 160 3.21 28.84 -8.01
C SER A 160 3.51 30.11 -8.80
N ILE A 161 2.82 30.32 -9.94
CA ILE A 161 2.96 31.55 -10.74
C ILE A 161 2.42 32.76 -9.97
N LEU A 162 1.27 32.62 -9.30
CA LEU A 162 0.71 33.70 -8.49
C LEU A 162 1.61 34.05 -7.30
N ALA A 163 2.18 33.06 -6.63
CA ALA A 163 3.14 33.26 -5.55
C ALA A 163 4.39 34.00 -6.03
N LEU A 164 4.89 33.65 -7.23
CA LEU A 164 6.01 34.36 -7.86
C LEU A 164 5.68 35.82 -8.15
N ILE A 165 4.52 36.09 -8.76
CA ILE A 165 4.06 37.46 -9.04
C ILE A 165 3.90 38.26 -7.75
N SER A 166 3.31 37.64 -6.72
CA SER A 166 3.14 38.27 -5.40
C SER A 166 4.48 38.59 -4.74
N ALA A 167 5.45 37.68 -4.79
CA ALA A 167 6.79 37.90 -4.25
C ALA A 167 7.51 39.06 -4.97
N LEU A 168 7.47 39.07 -6.31
CA LEU A 168 8.04 40.16 -7.12
C LEU A 168 7.36 41.50 -6.83
N SER A 169 6.04 41.51 -6.68
CA SER A 169 5.28 42.70 -6.29
C SER A 169 5.72 43.22 -4.92
N GLY A 170 5.88 42.33 -3.93
CA GLY A 170 6.38 42.67 -2.60
C GLY A 170 7.78 43.29 -2.63
N ILE A 171 8.70 42.71 -3.41
CA ILE A 171 10.05 43.24 -3.61
C ILE A 171 9.99 44.64 -4.27
N ALA A 172 9.18 44.82 -5.30
CA ALA A 172 9.02 46.11 -5.98
C ALA A 172 8.46 47.19 -5.04
N LEU A 173 7.44 46.84 -4.24
CA LEU A 173 6.85 47.73 -3.24
C LEU A 173 7.84 48.09 -2.13
N PHE A 174 8.68 47.14 -1.70
CA PHE A 174 9.73 47.38 -0.71
C PHE A 174 10.71 48.45 -1.19
N PHE A 175 11.27 48.31 -2.39
CA PHE A 175 12.19 49.31 -2.95
C PHE A 175 11.52 50.66 -3.19
N LYS A 176 10.26 50.68 -3.64
CA LYS A 176 9.52 51.93 -3.86
C LYS A 176 9.25 52.68 -2.56
N THR A 177 8.99 51.96 -1.47
CA THR A 177 8.73 52.55 -0.14
C THR A 177 10.03 52.98 0.54
N PHE A 178 11.09 52.17 0.43
CA PHE A 178 12.40 52.48 1.00
C PHE A 178 13.04 53.73 0.39
N LYS A 179 12.79 54.01 -0.90
CA LYS A 179 13.27 55.22 -1.58
C LYS A 179 12.52 56.51 -1.19
N ARG A 180 11.45 56.38 -0.39
CA ARG A 180 10.55 57.49 0.00
C ARG A 180 10.75 57.93 1.46
N ILE A 181 11.63 57.25 2.20
CA ILE A 181 12.14 57.59 3.53
C ILE A 181 13.55 58.14 3.33
#